data_AF-A0A9D7EMD0-F1
#
_entry.id   AF-A0A9D7EMD0-F1
#
_cell.length_a   1.000
_cell.length_b   1.000
_cell.length_c   1.000
_cell.angle_alpha   90.00
_cell.angle_beta   90.00
_cell.angle_gamma   90.00
#
_symmetry.space_group_name_H-M   'P 1'
#
loop_
_entity.id
_entity.type
_entity.pdbx_description
1 polymer ?
#
loop_
_entity_poly.entity_id
_entity_poly.type
_entity_poly.pdbx_seq_one_letter_code
_entity_poly.pdbx_strand_id
1 'polypeptide(L)'
;MADGAAFSFSIVATGDAPLAYQWTDDGANVGTDSPTYAGTASLAMNGSTIRVTVSNAYGSVLSSAVTLTVTGVISPPGPITGLAVTAITATGATVSYNSTPTATSYEYTLDGTNWVNVGLVLSFPLSGLTQFTNYSVAVRAVNSGGTGAQSSAP
;
A
#
# COMPACT_ATOMS: atom_id res chain seq x y z
N MET A 1 -9.78 2.86 5.68
CA MET A 1 -8.46 3.53 5.70
C MET A 1 -7.37 2.48 5.70
N ALA A 2 -6.15 2.82 5.30
CA ALA A 2 -5.02 1.89 5.32
C ALA A 2 -4.43 1.76 6.72
N ASP A 3 -3.82 0.61 7.03
CA ASP A 3 -2.96 0.45 8.20
C ASP A 3 -1.86 1.52 8.23
N GLY A 4 -1.65 2.15 9.38
CA GLY A 4 -0.72 3.26 9.54
C GLY A 4 -1.24 4.63 9.05
N ALA A 5 -2.46 4.72 8.49
CA ALA A 5 -3.05 6.00 8.10
C ALA A 5 -3.51 6.80 9.32
N ALA A 6 -3.33 8.13 9.29
CA ALA A 6 -3.89 9.02 10.30
C ALA A 6 -5.41 9.11 10.17
N PHE A 7 -6.12 9.20 11.31
CA PHE A 7 -7.54 9.49 11.37
C PHE A 7 -7.86 10.56 12.41
N SER A 8 -9.03 11.19 12.26
CA SER A 8 -9.56 12.15 13.23
C SER A 8 -11.09 12.07 13.23
N PHE A 9 -11.67 11.89 14.42
CA PHE A 9 -13.08 11.98 14.70
C PHE A 9 -13.34 13.20 15.55
N SER A 10 -14.33 14.00 15.18
CA SER A 10 -14.78 15.14 15.96
C SER A 10 -16.27 15.04 16.24
N ILE A 11 -16.67 15.55 17.40
CA ILE A 11 -18.07 15.68 17.79
C ILE A 11 -18.37 17.14 18.09
N VAL A 12 -19.61 17.54 17.82
CA VAL A 12 -20.15 18.80 18.31
C VAL A 12 -21.13 18.44 19.42
N ALA A 13 -20.83 18.86 20.64
CA ALA A 13 -21.70 18.68 21.80
C ALA A 13 -22.24 20.02 22.27
N THR A 14 -23.50 20.05 22.67
CA THR A 14 -24.18 21.21 23.24
C THR A 14 -24.65 20.89 24.64
N GLY A 15 -24.53 21.84 25.56
CA GLY A 15 -24.98 21.71 26.95
C GLY A 15 -24.24 22.67 27.86
N ASP A 16 -24.65 22.71 29.12
CA ASP A 16 -24.01 23.55 30.13
C ASP A 16 -22.60 23.06 30.44
N ALA A 17 -21.65 24.00 30.44
CA ALA A 17 -20.25 23.74 30.74
C ALA A 17 -20.02 23.51 32.26
N PRO A 18 -18.95 22.77 32.64
CA PRO A 18 -17.97 22.13 31.79
C PRO A 18 -18.48 20.84 31.15
N LEU A 19 -18.14 20.62 29.87
CA LEU A 19 -18.36 19.36 29.17
C LEU A 19 -17.10 18.49 29.27
N ALA A 20 -17.29 17.22 29.61
CA ALA A 20 -16.24 16.20 29.62
C ALA A 20 -16.53 15.13 28.58
N TYR A 21 -15.49 14.63 27.92
CA TYR A 21 -15.52 13.68 26.81
C TYR A 21 -14.73 12.43 27.19
N GLN A 22 -15.33 11.26 26.97
CA GLN A 22 -14.63 9.97 27.07
C GLN A 22 -14.86 9.19 25.78
N TRP A 23 -13.81 9.05 24.98
CA TRP A 23 -13.82 8.23 23.78
C TRP A 23 -13.59 6.76 24.15
N THR A 24 -14.22 5.86 23.40
CA THR A 24 -14.03 4.41 23.54
C THR A 24 -13.84 3.74 22.19
N ASP A 25 -12.91 2.78 22.13
CA ASP A 25 -12.71 1.84 21.03
C ASP A 25 -13.10 0.45 21.52
N ASP A 26 -14.18 -0.12 20.96
CA ASP A 26 -14.77 -1.39 21.41
C ASP A 26 -15.03 -1.45 22.92
N GLY A 27 -15.38 -0.30 23.50
CA GLY A 27 -15.68 -0.12 24.92
C GLY A 27 -14.47 0.15 25.80
N ALA A 28 -13.24 0.04 25.30
CA ALA A 28 -12.04 0.43 26.03
C ALA A 28 -11.83 1.94 25.94
N ASN A 29 -11.52 2.59 27.06
CA ASN A 29 -11.27 4.03 27.09
C ASN A 29 -10.01 4.39 26.29
N VAL A 30 -10.16 5.35 25.36
CA VAL A 30 -9.09 5.87 24.52
C VAL A 30 -9.18 7.39 24.44
N GLY A 31 -8.16 8.00 23.83
CA GLY A 31 -8.12 9.45 23.61
C GLY A 31 -7.99 10.25 24.90
N THR A 32 -8.36 11.53 24.81
CA THR A 32 -8.33 12.49 25.92
C THR A 32 -9.71 13.14 26.09
N ASP A 33 -9.86 13.91 27.17
CA ASP A 33 -11.01 14.78 27.40
C ASP A 33 -11.03 15.94 26.40
N SER A 34 -11.51 15.64 25.19
CA SER A 34 -11.46 16.50 24.03
C SER A 34 -12.63 16.18 23.08
N PRO A 35 -13.22 17.17 22.41
CA PRO A 35 -14.23 16.95 21.37
C PRO A 35 -13.66 16.27 20.12
N THR A 36 -12.34 16.09 20.05
CA THR A 36 -11.64 15.43 18.94
C THR A 36 -10.81 14.26 19.44
N TYR A 37 -10.95 13.11 18.79
CA TYR A 37 -10.10 11.94 18.93
C TYR A 37 -9.36 11.67 17.62
N ALA A 38 -8.03 11.76 17.66
CA ALA A 38 -7.17 11.50 16.52
C ALA A 38 -6.11 10.47 16.87
N GLY A 39 -5.64 9.75 15.87
CA GLY A 39 -4.63 8.70 16.04
C GLY A 39 -4.18 8.12 14.72
N THR A 40 -3.50 6.98 14.81
CA THR A 40 -3.05 6.20 13.67
C THR A 40 -3.82 4.89 13.64
N ALA A 41 -4.39 4.55 12.49
CA ALA A 41 -5.11 3.31 12.31
C ALA A 41 -4.17 2.12 12.42
N SER A 42 -4.62 1.06 13.08
CA SER A 42 -3.94 -0.23 13.06
C SER A 42 -4.88 -1.31 12.53
N LEU A 43 -4.34 -2.36 11.92
CA LEU A 43 -5.12 -3.53 11.50
C LEU A 43 -5.95 -4.15 12.64
N ALA A 44 -5.48 -4.05 13.88
CA ALA A 44 -6.22 -4.55 15.05
C ALA A 44 -7.52 -3.79 15.31
N MET A 45 -7.64 -2.55 14.82
CA MET A 45 -8.86 -1.74 14.90
C MET A 45 -9.86 -2.03 13.77
N ASN A 46 -9.56 -2.97 12.87
CA ASN A 46 -10.49 -3.27 11.79
C ASN A 46 -11.77 -3.93 12.34
N GLY A 47 -12.91 -3.29 12.14
CA GLY A 47 -14.20 -3.70 12.70
C GLY A 47 -14.51 -3.10 14.06
N SER A 48 -13.55 -2.42 14.70
CA SER A 48 -13.75 -1.72 15.96
C SER A 48 -14.86 -0.68 15.88
N THR A 49 -15.58 -0.51 16.98
CA THR A 49 -16.59 0.54 17.12
C THR A 49 -16.11 1.69 17.98
N ILE A 50 -16.01 2.89 17.39
CA ILE A 50 -15.68 4.13 18.08
C ILE A 50 -16.96 4.82 18.56
N ARG A 51 -16.95 5.24 19.82
CA ARG A 51 -18.00 6.08 20.44
C ARG A 51 -17.37 7.12 21.34
N VAL A 52 -18.13 8.17 21.66
CA VAL A 52 -17.80 9.13 22.72
C VAL A 52 -18.98 9.31 23.65
N THR A 53 -18.71 9.29 24.94
CA THR A 53 -19.66 9.75 25.96
C THR A 53 -19.33 11.19 26.31
N VAL A 54 -20.31 12.09 26.18
CA VAL A 54 -20.18 13.47 26.62
C VAL A 54 -20.99 13.65 27.90
N SER A 55 -20.43 14.28 28.92
CA SER A 55 -21.06 14.43 30.23
C SER A 55 -20.86 15.82 30.82
N ASN A 56 -21.78 16.22 31.70
CA ASN A 56 -21.68 17.39 32.56
C ASN A 56 -22.35 17.09 33.91
N ALA A 57 -22.51 18.11 34.77
CA ALA A 57 -23.10 17.94 36.11
C ALA A 57 -24.56 17.43 36.11
N TYR A 58 -25.25 17.50 34.97
CA TYR A 58 -26.66 17.16 34.85
C TYR A 58 -26.91 15.80 34.19
N GLY A 59 -25.89 15.21 33.54
CA GLY A 59 -26.02 13.89 32.92
C GLY A 59 -24.95 13.57 31.88
N SER A 60 -25.21 12.54 31.08
CA SER A 60 -24.35 12.11 29.99
C SER A 60 -25.15 11.64 28.77
N VAL A 61 -24.55 11.79 27.59
CA VAL A 61 -25.08 11.34 26.31
C VAL A 61 -24.01 10.54 25.59
N LEU A 62 -24.38 9.35 25.12
CA LEU A 62 -23.52 8.49 24.29
C LEU A 62 -23.76 8.79 22.82
N SER A 63 -22.69 8.93 22.05
CA SER A 63 -22.78 9.12 20.60
C SER A 63 -23.29 7.88 19.86
N SER A 64 -23.67 8.09 18.60
CA SER A 64 -23.76 6.98 17.64
C SER A 64 -22.41 6.30 17.47
N ALA A 65 -22.44 5.02 17.10
CA ALA A 65 -21.25 4.24 16.77
C ALA A 65 -20.72 4.58 15.38
N VAL A 66 -19.39 4.64 15.25
CA VAL A 66 -18.68 4.62 13.97
C VAL A 66 -17.84 3.36 13.92
N THR A 67 -18.02 2.53 12.91
CA THR A 67 -17.20 1.32 12.71
C THR A 67 -15.99 1.65 11.85
N LEU A 68 -14.80 1.27 12.32
CA LEU A 68 -13.56 1.40 11.57
C LEU A 68 -13.44 0.28 10.54
N THR A 69 -13.09 0.66 9.31
CA THR A 69 -12.62 -0.29 8.29
C THR A 69 -11.16 0.01 8.01
N VAL A 70 -10.27 -0.84 8.51
CA VAL A 70 -8.82 -0.73 8.33
C VAL A 70 -8.33 -1.88 7.46
N THR A 71 -7.73 -1.55 6.32
CA THR A 71 -7.21 -2.54 5.37
C THR A 71 -5.69 -2.58 5.42
N GLY A 72 -5.12 -3.77 5.26
CA GLY A 72 -3.68 -3.93 5.22
C GLY A 72 -3.06 -3.21 4.03
N VAL A 73 -1.79 -2.85 4.16
CA VAL A 73 -0.99 -2.31 3.05
C VAL A 73 -0.15 -3.43 2.45
N ILE A 74 -0.17 -3.55 1.12
CA ILE A 74 0.74 -4.44 0.40
C ILE A 74 1.95 -3.61 -0.01
N SER A 75 3.14 -4.03 0.39
CA SER A 75 4.38 -3.41 -0.09
C SER A 75 4.61 -3.79 -1.56
N PRO A 76 5.11 -2.87 -2.40
CA PRO A 76 5.64 -3.24 -3.71
C PRO A 76 6.68 -4.37 -3.61
N PRO A 77 6.83 -5.21 -4.64
CA PRO A 77 7.83 -6.27 -4.62
C PRO A 77 9.25 -5.73 -4.50
N GLY A 78 10.17 -6.57 -4.04
CA GLY A 78 11.60 -6.25 -4.02
C GLY A 78 12.20 -6.06 -5.42
N PRO A 79 13.49 -5.68 -5.51
CA PRO A 79 14.17 -5.57 -6.80
C PRO A 79 14.26 -6.92 -7.51
N ILE A 80 14.41 -6.87 -8.83
CA ILE A 80 14.77 -8.04 -9.63
C ILE A 80 16.23 -8.44 -9.35
N THR A 81 16.49 -9.75 -9.29
CA THR A 81 17.85 -10.31 -9.19
C THR A 81 18.10 -11.31 -10.32
N GLY A 82 19.38 -11.54 -10.65
CA GLY A 82 19.77 -12.52 -11.67
C GLY A 82 19.33 -12.17 -13.09
N LEU A 83 19.16 -10.88 -13.41
CA LEU A 83 18.87 -10.45 -14.77
C LEU A 83 20.03 -10.87 -15.70
N ALA A 84 19.70 -11.59 -16.75
CA ALA A 84 20.64 -12.00 -17.78
C ALA A 84 20.03 -11.80 -19.18
N VAL A 85 20.84 -11.32 -20.11
CA VAL A 85 20.52 -11.24 -21.53
C VAL A 85 21.46 -12.19 -22.27
N THR A 86 20.89 -13.22 -22.89
CA THR A 86 21.64 -14.31 -23.54
C THR A 86 21.12 -14.57 -24.95
N ALA A 87 21.71 -15.53 -25.68
CA ALA A 87 21.28 -15.94 -27.02
C ALA A 87 21.07 -14.77 -28.00
N ILE A 88 21.99 -13.80 -27.99
CA ILE A 88 21.93 -12.59 -28.82
C ILE A 88 22.14 -12.98 -30.29
N THR A 89 21.24 -12.51 -31.14
CA THR A 89 21.28 -12.63 -32.60
C THR A 89 21.17 -11.25 -33.23
N ALA A 90 21.21 -11.16 -34.56
CA ALA A 90 21.02 -9.89 -35.27
C ALA A 90 19.64 -9.25 -35.04
N THR A 91 18.63 -10.02 -34.64
CA THR A 91 17.23 -9.55 -34.53
C THR A 91 16.52 -9.91 -33.23
N GLY A 92 17.23 -10.49 -32.26
CA GLY A 92 16.63 -10.94 -31.02
C GLY A 92 17.65 -11.34 -29.95
N ALA A 93 17.15 -11.58 -28.75
CA ALA A 93 17.91 -12.04 -27.59
C ALA A 93 16.95 -12.80 -26.65
N THR A 94 17.45 -13.39 -25.57
CA THR A 94 16.62 -13.97 -24.50
C THR A 94 16.90 -13.24 -23.19
N VAL A 95 15.83 -12.82 -22.49
CA VAL A 95 15.90 -12.19 -21.18
C VAL A 95 15.42 -13.18 -20.14
N SER A 96 16.20 -13.39 -19.08
CA SER A 96 15.80 -14.21 -17.92
C SER A 96 16.16 -13.55 -16.59
N TYR A 97 15.42 -13.89 -15.53
CA TYR A 97 15.63 -13.36 -14.18
C TYR A 97 15.03 -14.28 -13.10
N ASN A 98 15.39 -14.06 -11.84
CA ASN A 98 14.85 -14.82 -10.71
C ASN A 98 13.46 -14.31 -10.31
N SER A 99 12.65 -15.18 -9.72
CA SER A 99 11.39 -14.78 -9.10
C SER A 99 11.60 -13.85 -7.90
N THR A 100 10.77 -12.83 -7.77
CA THR A 100 10.71 -11.94 -6.61
C THR A 100 9.52 -12.29 -5.71
N PRO A 101 9.71 -12.47 -4.39
CA PRO A 101 8.60 -12.67 -3.46
C PRO A 101 7.55 -11.56 -3.56
N THR A 102 6.28 -11.91 -3.36
CA THR A 102 5.09 -11.01 -3.43
C THR A 102 4.76 -10.44 -4.82
N ALA A 103 5.55 -10.71 -5.85
CA ALA A 103 5.24 -10.33 -7.22
C ALA A 103 4.07 -11.14 -7.76
N THR A 104 3.10 -10.46 -8.39
CA THR A 104 1.98 -11.09 -9.10
C THR A 104 2.12 -10.98 -10.62
N SER A 105 3.03 -10.14 -11.10
CA SER A 105 3.47 -10.09 -12.50
C SER A 105 4.85 -9.44 -12.63
N TYR A 106 5.45 -9.55 -13.81
CA TYR A 106 6.66 -8.86 -14.21
C TYR A 106 6.41 -8.04 -15.46
N GLU A 107 7.20 -6.97 -15.58
CA GLU A 107 7.22 -6.12 -16.76
C GLU A 107 8.66 -5.93 -17.21
N TYR A 108 8.88 -5.78 -18.51
CA TYR A 108 10.16 -5.37 -19.05
C TYR A 108 10.04 -4.11 -19.90
N THR A 109 11.14 -3.38 -20.06
CA THR A 109 11.24 -2.27 -21.01
C THR A 109 12.52 -2.40 -21.81
N LEU A 110 12.45 -1.99 -23.07
CA LEU A 110 13.60 -1.65 -23.89
C LEU A 110 13.80 -0.13 -23.83
N ASP A 111 15.01 0.31 -23.51
CA ASP A 111 15.41 1.72 -23.50
C ASP A 111 14.57 2.64 -22.59
N GLY A 112 13.93 2.06 -21.57
CA GLY A 112 13.21 2.80 -20.53
C GLY A 112 11.91 3.48 -20.98
N THR A 113 11.43 3.26 -22.20
CA THR A 113 10.30 4.02 -22.76
C THR A 113 8.93 3.38 -22.52
N ASN A 114 8.82 2.05 -22.63
CA ASN A 114 7.54 1.33 -22.57
C ASN A 114 7.69 0.02 -21.79
N TRP A 115 6.93 -0.10 -20.69
CA TRP A 115 6.84 -1.32 -19.91
C TRP A 115 5.81 -2.29 -20.49
N VAL A 116 6.26 -3.50 -20.78
CA VAL A 116 5.45 -4.59 -21.34
C VAL A 116 5.27 -5.66 -20.28
N ASN A 117 4.02 -5.97 -19.94
CA ASN A 117 3.69 -7.01 -18.97
C ASN A 117 3.88 -8.41 -19.58
N VAL A 118 4.59 -9.27 -18.86
CA VAL A 118 4.87 -10.66 -19.24
C VAL A 118 4.27 -11.67 -18.26
N GLY A 119 3.34 -11.24 -17.39
CA GLY A 119 2.73 -12.10 -16.38
C GLY A 119 3.78 -12.66 -15.42
N LEU A 120 3.72 -13.97 -15.13
CA LEU A 120 4.68 -14.65 -14.25
C LEU A 120 5.85 -15.30 -15.01
N VAL A 121 6.05 -14.95 -16.28
CA VAL A 121 7.12 -15.53 -17.12
C VAL A 121 8.48 -15.00 -16.69
N LEU A 122 9.39 -15.89 -16.29
CA LEU A 122 10.75 -15.54 -15.82
C LEU A 122 11.82 -15.62 -16.92
N SER A 123 11.45 -16.05 -18.13
CA SER A 123 12.34 -16.12 -19.29
C SER A 123 11.54 -15.97 -20.58
N PHE A 124 11.90 -15.01 -21.43
CA PHE A 124 11.21 -14.76 -22.69
C PHE A 124 12.15 -14.27 -23.80
N PRO A 125 11.83 -14.53 -25.07
CA PRO A 125 12.59 -13.99 -26.20
C PRO A 125 12.23 -12.53 -26.48
N LEU A 126 13.24 -11.72 -26.76
CA LEU A 126 13.12 -10.44 -27.45
C LEU A 126 13.23 -10.67 -28.96
N SER A 127 12.42 -9.95 -29.72
CA SER A 127 12.40 -9.98 -31.19
C SER A 127 12.30 -8.58 -31.76
N GLY A 128 12.59 -8.43 -33.05
CA GLY A 128 12.51 -7.13 -33.73
C GLY A 128 13.65 -6.17 -33.39
N LEU A 129 14.76 -6.69 -32.85
CA LEU A 129 15.96 -5.88 -32.62
C LEU A 129 16.63 -5.54 -33.96
N THR A 130 17.33 -4.41 -34.00
CA THR A 130 18.11 -4.00 -35.16
C THR A 130 19.58 -4.37 -34.93
N GLN A 131 20.21 -5.01 -35.93
CA GLN A 131 21.63 -5.36 -35.86
C GLN A 131 22.48 -4.11 -35.64
N PHE A 132 23.56 -4.24 -34.87
CA PHE A 132 24.48 -3.14 -34.53
C PHE A 132 23.83 -1.96 -33.77
N THR A 133 22.67 -2.20 -33.13
CA THR A 133 22.02 -1.22 -32.25
C THR A 133 22.17 -1.66 -30.79
N ASN A 134 22.57 -0.75 -29.92
CA ASN A 134 22.63 -1.00 -28.49
C ASN A 134 21.24 -0.81 -27.88
N TYR A 135 20.80 -1.79 -27.10
CA TYR A 135 19.57 -1.73 -26.33
C TYR A 135 19.88 -1.89 -24.85
N SER A 136 19.16 -1.15 -24.01
CA SER A 136 19.13 -1.39 -22.57
C SER A 136 17.86 -2.15 -22.21
N VAL A 137 18.01 -3.21 -21.41
CA VAL A 137 16.90 -4.02 -20.90
C VAL A 137 16.77 -3.77 -19.41
N ALA A 138 15.57 -3.44 -18.96
CA ALA A 138 15.23 -3.45 -17.53
C ALA A 138 13.96 -4.26 -17.29
N VAL A 139 13.89 -4.91 -16.12
CA VAL A 139 12.74 -5.69 -15.65
C VAL A 139 12.34 -5.16 -14.29
N ARG A 140 11.04 -5.16 -13.98
CA ARG A 140 10.53 -4.87 -12.63
C ARG A 140 9.43 -5.86 -12.25
N ALA A 141 9.34 -6.13 -10.95
CA ALA A 141 8.27 -6.92 -10.38
C ALA A 141 7.08 -6.02 -10.00
N VAL A 142 5.86 -6.53 -10.10
CA VAL A 142 4.63 -5.76 -9.85
C VAL A 142 3.67 -6.57 -8.97
N ASN A 143 3.00 -5.91 -8.04
CA ASN A 143 1.85 -6.43 -7.31
C ASN A 143 0.78 -5.34 -7.08
N SER A 144 -0.28 -5.66 -6.34
CA SER A 144 -1.34 -4.70 -6.00
C SER A 144 -0.87 -3.53 -5.11
N GLY A 145 0.26 -3.68 -4.43
CA GLY A 145 0.95 -2.63 -3.67
C GLY A 145 1.77 -1.66 -4.54
N GLY A 146 2.02 -2.02 -5.81
CA GLY A 146 2.71 -1.18 -6.79
C GLY A 146 3.85 -1.91 -7.49
N THR A 147 4.74 -1.11 -8.10
CA THR A 147 5.91 -1.60 -8.82
C THR A 147 7.15 -1.59 -7.92
N GLY A 148 7.89 -2.70 -7.92
CA GLY A 148 9.21 -2.77 -7.32
C GLY A 148 10.24 -1.94 -8.08
N ALA A 149 11.44 -1.84 -7.51
CA ALA A 149 12.57 -1.21 -8.20
C ALA A 149 12.90 -1.95 -9.51
N GLN A 150 13.24 -1.18 -10.54
CA GLN A 150 13.78 -1.75 -11.78
C GLN A 150 15.10 -2.47 -11.52
N SER A 151 15.34 -3.55 -12.26
CA SER A 151 16.61 -4.26 -12.29
C SER A 151 17.76 -3.29 -12.58
N SER A 152 18.89 -3.48 -11.93
CA SER A 152 20.14 -2.88 -12.41
C SER A 152 20.43 -3.39 -13.82
N ALA A 153 20.95 -2.51 -14.69
CA ALA A 153 21.45 -2.95 -15.99
C ALA A 153 22.54 -4.03 -15.78
N PRO A 154 22.56 -5.09 -16.61
CA PRO A 154 23.65 -6.06 -16.62
C PRO A 154 24.98 -5.42 -17.05
#